data_AF-A0A833WI55-F1
#
_entry.id   AF-A0A833WI55-F1
#
_cell.length_a   1.000
_cell.length_b   1.000
_cell.length_c   1.000
_cell.angle_alpha   90.00
_cell.angle_beta   90.00
_cell.angle_gamma   90.00
#
_symmetry.space_group_name_H-M   'P 1'
#
loop_
_entity.id
_entity.type
_entity.pdbx_description
1 polymer ?
#
loop_
_entity_poly.entity_id
_entity_poly.type
_entity_poly.pdbx_seq_one_letter_code
_entity_poly.pdbx_strand_id
1 'polypeptide(L)'
;MPTVRKAESYGDIPNALMVLIVFAEEFLDHHTCRKISGSRKFVEELRRLCQWSSEDVDTLTFWFNRLFEDYRAATETDARHGTNSRTEIRRRLSFQDPDLPSVLCVIQTER
;
A
#
# COMPACT_ATOMS: atom_id res chain seq x y z
N MET A 1 18.99 -0.88 11.77
CA MET A 1 17.84 -1.15 10.89
C MET A 1 18.38 -1.74 9.59
N PRO A 2 17.77 -2.80 9.01
CA PRO A 2 18.18 -3.27 7.70
C PRO A 2 18.04 -2.13 6.69
N THR A 3 19.01 -2.00 5.79
CA THR A 3 18.92 -1.03 4.69
C THR A 3 17.79 -1.48 3.77
N VAL A 4 16.65 -0.80 3.83
CA VAL A 4 15.53 -1.02 2.91
C VAL A 4 16.02 -0.60 1.53
N ARG A 5 16.12 -1.57 0.61
CA ARG A 5 16.42 -1.26 -0.78
C ARG A 5 15.24 -0.48 -1.36
N LYS A 6 15.55 0.60 -2.07
CA LYS A 6 14.57 1.38 -2.83
C LYS A 6 13.98 0.48 -3.92
N ALA A 7 12.70 0.66 -4.25
CA ALA A 7 12.10 -0.04 -5.39
C ALA A 7 12.76 0.48 -6.68
N GLU A 8 13.29 -0.43 -7.50
CA GLU A 8 13.97 -0.10 -8.77
C GLU A 8 13.03 -0.27 -9.96
N SER A 9 11.99 -1.08 -9.79
CA SER A 9 10.98 -1.36 -10.80
C SER A 9 9.61 -1.50 -10.17
N TYR A 10 8.58 -1.33 -11.01
CA TYR A 10 7.20 -1.59 -10.60
C TYR A 10 7.01 -3.01 -10.04
N GLY A 11 7.76 -3.99 -10.55
CA GLY A 11 7.69 -5.38 -10.11
C GLY A 11 8.13 -5.59 -8.65
N ASP A 12 8.87 -4.66 -8.06
CA ASP A 12 9.36 -4.78 -6.68
C ASP A 12 8.23 -4.60 -5.66
N ILE A 13 7.22 -3.78 -5.98
CA ILE A 13 6.06 -3.52 -5.11
C ILE A 13 5.21 -4.79 -4.89
N PRO A 14 4.69 -5.47 -5.94
CA PRO A 14 3.91 -6.69 -5.75
C PRO A 14 4.75 -7.84 -5.16
N ASN A 15 6.06 -7.88 -5.42
CA ASN A 15 6.98 -8.84 -4.80
C ASN A 15 7.11 -8.60 -3.28
N ALA A 16 7.32 -7.35 -2.86
CA ALA A 16 7.37 -7.00 -1.45
C ALA A 16 6.05 -7.34 -0.72
N LEU A 17 4.91 -7.05 -1.36
CA LEU A 17 3.59 -7.43 -0.85
C LEU A 17 3.42 -8.94 -0.74
N MET A 18 3.98 -9.73 -1.67
CA MET A 18 3.94 -11.19 -1.59
C MET A 18 4.71 -11.72 -0.38
N VAL A 19 5.92 -11.21 -0.14
CA VAL A 19 6.71 -11.57 1.04
C VAL A 19 5.95 -11.20 2.31
N LEU A 20 5.32 -10.02 2.33
CA LEU A 20 4.51 -9.58 3.46
C LEU A 20 3.26 -10.44 3.67
N ILE A 21 2.62 -10.95 2.61
CA ILE A 21 1.49 -11.90 2.72
C ILE A 21 1.94 -13.18 3.42
N VAL A 22 3.03 -13.79 2.96
CA VAL A 22 3.55 -15.04 3.55
C VAL A 22 3.86 -14.85 5.04
N PHE A 23 4.45 -13.71 5.40
CA PHE A 23 4.66 -13.38 6.81
C PHE A 23 3.34 -13.16 7.57
N ALA A 24 2.39 -12.44 6.97
CA ALA A 24 1.14 -12.08 7.62
C ALA A 24 0.24 -13.29 7.87
N GLU A 25 0.18 -14.24 6.93
CA GLU A 25 -0.60 -15.47 7.07
C GLU A 25 -0.21 -16.28 8.32
N GLU A 26 1.06 -16.21 8.69
CA GLU A 26 1.61 -16.99 9.80
C GLU A 26 1.49 -16.26 11.14
N PHE A 27 1.57 -14.93 11.14
CA PHE A 27 1.77 -14.15 12.37
C PHE A 27 0.70 -13.09 12.66
N LEU A 28 -0.11 -12.71 11.68
CA LEU A 28 -1.03 -11.56 11.79
C LEU A 28 -2.50 -12.00 11.71
N ASP A 29 -3.38 -11.10 12.14
CA ASP A 29 -4.81 -11.36 12.14
C ASP A 29 -5.42 -11.29 10.74
N HIS A 30 -6.58 -11.93 10.58
CA HIS A 30 -7.31 -12.00 9.31
C HIS A 30 -7.60 -10.63 8.67
N HIS A 31 -7.81 -9.58 9.46
CA HIS A 31 -8.07 -8.25 8.91
C HIS A 31 -6.81 -7.66 8.28
N THR A 32 -5.66 -7.89 8.91
CA THR A 32 -4.36 -7.46 8.40
C THR A 32 -4.00 -8.23 7.12
N CYS A 33 -4.18 -9.56 7.10
CA CYS A 33 -3.98 -10.38 5.90
C CYS A 33 -4.87 -9.92 4.72
N ARG A 34 -6.15 -9.60 5.00
CA ARG A 34 -7.07 -9.03 4.00
C ARG A 34 -6.60 -7.68 3.47
N LYS A 35 -6.05 -6.81 4.32
CA LYS A 35 -5.51 -5.51 3.89
C LYS A 35 -4.35 -5.70 2.92
N ILE A 36 -3.36 -6.52 3.28
CA ILE A 36 -2.17 -6.76 2.44
C ILE A 36 -2.55 -7.46 1.13
N SER A 37 -3.46 -8.44 1.19
CA SER A 37 -4.01 -9.10 0.00
C SER A 37 -4.76 -8.11 -0.92
N GLY A 38 -5.53 -7.20 -0.33
CA GLY A 38 -6.19 -6.11 -1.06
C GLY A 38 -5.19 -5.18 -1.73
N SER A 39 -4.13 -4.78 -1.02
CA SER A 39 -3.03 -3.99 -1.58
C SER A 39 -2.41 -4.65 -2.79
N ARG A 40 -2.12 -5.97 -2.74
CA ARG A 40 -1.55 -6.70 -3.87
C ARG A 40 -2.47 -6.70 -5.08
N LYS A 41 -3.76 -6.97 -4.89
CA LYS A 41 -4.74 -6.91 -5.99
C LYS A 41 -4.83 -5.52 -6.60
N PHE A 42 -4.82 -4.49 -5.76
CA PHE A 42 -4.86 -3.11 -6.20
C PHE A 42 -3.63 -2.72 -7.03
N VAL A 43 -2.43 -3.17 -6.66
CA VAL A 43 -1.23 -3.00 -7.50
C VAL A 43 -1.43 -3.66 -8.87
N GLU A 44 -1.94 -4.88 -8.95
CA GLU A 44 -2.19 -5.51 -10.26
C GLU A 44 -3.20 -4.74 -11.13
N GLU A 45 -4.15 -4.03 -10.52
CA GLU A 45 -5.05 -3.10 -11.22
C GLU A 45 -4.32 -1.84 -11.71
N LEU A 46 -3.50 -1.22 -10.85
CA LEU A 46 -2.68 -0.05 -11.20
C LEU A 46 -1.72 -0.33 -12.35
N ARG A 47 -1.17 -1.54 -12.43
CA ARG A 47 -0.25 -1.96 -13.50
C ARG A 47 -0.82 -1.73 -14.91
N ARG A 48 -2.14 -1.75 -15.06
CA ARG A 48 -2.84 -1.63 -16.36
C ARG A 48 -3.05 -0.19 -16.81
N LEU A 49 -2.78 0.80 -15.96
CA LEU A 49 -3.13 2.21 -16.23
C LEU A 49 -2.12 2.92 -17.11
N CYS A 50 -0.82 2.64 -16.91
CA CYS A 50 0.26 3.29 -17.65
C CYS A 50 1.53 2.44 -17.61
N GLN A 51 2.55 2.91 -18.32
CA GLN A 51 3.92 2.47 -18.08
C GLN A 51 4.48 3.28 -16.91
N TRP A 52 5.00 2.59 -15.92
CA TRP A 52 5.51 3.18 -14.69
C TRP A 52 6.99 3.51 -14.82
N SER A 53 7.33 4.79 -14.67
CA SER A 53 8.70 5.28 -14.54
C SER A 53 9.27 4.94 -13.15
N SER A 54 10.59 5.11 -12.97
CA SER A 54 11.19 4.94 -11.63
C SER A 54 10.64 5.94 -10.62
N GLU A 55 10.30 7.15 -11.05
CA GLU A 55 9.76 8.20 -10.19
C GLU A 55 8.30 7.91 -9.79
N ASP A 56 7.52 7.36 -10.71
CA ASP A 56 6.16 6.91 -10.45
C ASP A 56 6.16 5.79 -9.40
N VAL A 57 7.12 4.85 -9.52
CA VAL A 57 7.32 3.75 -8.58
C VAL A 57 7.72 4.27 -7.20
N ASP A 58 8.55 5.30 -7.12
CA ASP A 58 8.92 5.93 -5.85
C ASP A 58 7.71 6.58 -5.17
N THR A 59 6.93 7.32 -5.93
CA THR A 59 5.73 7.99 -5.44
C THR A 59 4.68 6.98 -4.97
N LEU A 60 4.48 5.91 -5.74
CA LEU A 60 3.59 4.82 -5.37
C LEU A 60 4.07 4.06 -4.12
N THR A 61 5.38 3.82 -4.02
CA THR A 61 5.99 3.18 -2.84
C THR A 61 5.79 4.05 -1.59
N PHE A 62 5.98 5.36 -1.70
CA PHE A 62 5.73 6.31 -0.63
C PHE A 62 4.26 6.26 -0.16
N TRP A 63 3.31 6.26 -1.11
CA TRP A 63 1.89 6.15 -0.80
C TRP A 63 1.55 4.85 -0.07
N PHE A 64 2.08 3.70 -0.52
CA PHE A 64 1.89 2.42 0.17
C PHE A 64 2.47 2.42 1.59
N ASN A 65 3.69 2.94 1.76
CA ASN A 65 4.31 3.03 3.08
C ASN A 65 3.44 3.84 4.04
N ARG A 66 2.98 5.02 3.62
CA ARG A 66 2.09 5.87 4.42
C ARG A 66 0.77 5.15 4.75
N LEU A 67 0.17 4.48 3.78
CA LEU A 67 -1.07 3.71 3.98
C LEU A 67 -0.91 2.59 5.01
N PHE A 68 0.21 1.87 5.01
CA PHE A 68 0.50 0.81 5.98
C PHE A 68 0.86 1.37 7.36
N GLU A 69 1.56 2.50 7.42
CA GLU A 69 1.84 3.20 8.68
C GLU A 69 0.55 3.68 9.35
N ASP A 70 -0.33 4.32 8.59
CA ASP A 70 -1.65 4.76 9.08
C ASP A 70 -2.46 3.55 9.57
N TYR A 71 -2.47 2.44 8.81
CA TYR A 71 -3.17 1.21 9.19
C TYR A 71 -2.63 0.62 10.50
N ARG A 72 -1.30 0.61 10.67
CA ARG A 72 -0.64 0.14 11.90
C ARG A 72 -1.04 1.01 13.09
N ALA A 73 -1.01 2.34 12.95
CA ALA A 73 -1.39 3.28 14.00
C ALA A 73 -2.88 3.13 14.41
N ALA A 74 -3.77 2.94 13.43
CA ALA A 74 -5.18 2.66 13.69
C ALA A 74 -5.40 1.32 14.38
N THR A 75 -4.66 0.28 13.99
CA THR A 75 -4.74 -1.04 14.63
C THR A 75 -4.30 -0.99 16.09
N GLU A 76 -3.23 -0.24 16.39
CA GLU A 76 -2.78 0.02 17.76
C GLU A 76 -3.82 0.78 18.59
N THR A 77 -4.46 1.78 17.98
CA THR A 77 -5.53 2.56 18.62
C THR A 77 -6.77 1.71 18.88
N ASP A 78 -7.18 0.91 17.90
CA ASP A 78 -8.32 -0.01 17.97
C ASP A 78 -8.13 -1.06 19.06
N ALA A 79 -6.91 -1.61 19.18
CA ALA A 79 -6.58 -2.56 20.24
C ALA A 79 -6.65 -1.94 21.65
N ARG A 80 -6.24 -0.66 21.80
CA ARG A 80 -6.25 0.04 23.09
C ARG A 80 -7.64 0.51 23.52
N HIS A 81 -8.48 0.93 22.58
CA HIS A 81 -9.72 1.64 22.88
C HIS A 81 -10.99 0.88 22.43
N GLY A 82 -10.84 -0.30 21.83
CA GLY A 82 -11.97 -1.07 21.31
C GLY A 82 -12.65 -0.42 20.09
N THR A 83 -11.95 0.45 19.37
CA THR A 83 -12.46 1.12 18.17
C THR A 83 -12.25 0.26 16.91
N ASN A 84 -12.75 0.73 15.75
CA ASN A 84 -12.58 0.06 14.45
C ASN A 84 -12.12 1.02 13.34
N SER A 85 -11.31 2.02 13.70
CA SER A 85 -10.78 3.05 12.81
C SER A 85 -9.96 2.48 11.64
N ARG A 86 -9.35 1.29 11.81
CA ARG A 86 -8.62 0.59 10.74
C ARG A 86 -9.47 0.24 9.52
N THR A 87 -10.80 0.18 9.68
CA THR A 87 -11.73 -0.08 8.58
C THR A 87 -11.84 1.07 7.59
N GLU A 88 -11.67 2.31 8.05
CA GLU A 88 -11.67 3.50 7.20
C GLU A 88 -10.41 3.55 6.33
N ILE A 89 -9.25 3.23 6.92
CA ILE A 89 -7.98 3.14 6.19
C ILE A 89 -8.00 2.00 5.17
N ARG A 90 -8.83 0.96 5.37
CA ARG A 90 -9.03 -0.07 4.36
C ARG A 90 -9.70 0.50 3.10
N ARG A 91 -10.63 1.46 3.23
CA ARG A 91 -11.34 2.08 2.10
C ARG A 91 -10.43 2.93 1.21
N ARG A 92 -9.30 3.38 1.74
CA ARG A 92 -8.23 4.10 1.01
C ARG A 92 -7.51 3.25 -0.05
N LEU A 93 -7.67 1.91 -0.06
CA LEU A 93 -7.26 1.09 -1.21
C LEU A 93 -8.30 1.21 -2.32
N SER A 94 -8.38 2.39 -2.92
CA SER A 94 -9.39 2.72 -3.92
C SER A 94 -8.87 3.84 -4.81
N PHE A 95 -9.33 3.86 -6.05
CA PHE A 95 -9.16 4.99 -6.97
C PHE A 95 -9.81 6.29 -6.47
N GLN A 96 -10.69 6.19 -5.47
CA GLN A 96 -11.37 7.31 -4.83
C GLN A 96 -10.61 7.86 -3.62
N ASP A 97 -9.46 7.29 -3.27
CA ASP A 97 -8.61 7.84 -2.20
C ASP A 97 -8.14 9.25 -2.61
N PRO A 98 -8.35 10.29 -1.79
CA PRO A 98 -8.06 11.67 -2.18
C PRO A 98 -6.56 11.95 -2.36
N ASP A 99 -5.68 11.14 -1.75
CA ASP A 99 -4.23 11.26 -1.89
C ASP A 99 -3.70 10.51 -3.12
N LEU A 100 -4.51 9.66 -3.78
CA LEU A 100 -4.07 8.88 -4.93
C LEU A 100 -4.12 9.69 -6.25
N PRO A 101 -5.11 10.55 -6.54
CA PRO A 101 -5.09 11.41 -7.72
C PRO A 101 -3.91 12.37 -7.75
N SER A 102 -3.44 12.90 -6.62
CA SER A 102 -2.24 13.74 -6.61
C SER A 102 -0.99 12.94 -7.01
N VAL A 103 -0.90 11.68 -6.59
CA VAL A 103 0.14 10.73 -7.01
C VAL A 103 0.01 10.38 -8.50
N LEU A 104 -1.20 10.11 -8.99
CA LEU A 104 -1.44 9.75 -10.39
C LEU A 104 -1.35 10.94 -11.37
N CYS A 105 -1.66 12.15 -10.92
CA CYS A 105 -1.60 13.36 -11.74
C CYS A 105 -0.14 13.75 -12.02
N VAL A 106 0.76 13.65 -11.04
CA VAL A 106 2.22 13.84 -11.25
C VAL A 106 2.72 12.94 -12.39
N ILE A 107 2.29 11.69 -12.42
CA ILE A 107 2.67 10.69 -13.44
C ILE A 107 2.21 11.07 -14.86
N GLN A 108 1.07 11.76 -14.99
CA GLN A 108 0.50 12.12 -16.30
C GLN A 108 0.94 13.48 -16.83
N THR A 109 1.32 14.43 -15.96
CA THR A 109 1.71 15.78 -16.39
C THR A 109 3.15 15.89 -16.90
N GLU A 110 4.03 14.92 -16.62
CA GLU A 110 5.43 14.89 -17.09
C GLU A 110 5.64 14.08 -18.39
N ARG A 111 4.56 13.71 -19.09
CA ARG A 111 4.58 13.12 -20.44
C ARG A 111 4.05 14.10 -21.48
#